data_AF-A0A6A4FFP6-F1
#
_entry.id   AF-A0A6A4FFP6-F1
#
_cell.length_a   1.000
_cell.length_b   1.000
_cell.length_c   1.000
_cell.angle_alpha   90.00
_cell.angle_beta   90.00
_cell.angle_gamma   90.00
#
_symmetry.space_group_name_H-M   'P 1'
#
loop_
_entity.id
_entity.type
_entity.pdbx_description
1 polymer ?
#
loop_
_entity_poly.entity_id
_entity_poly.type
_entity_poly.pdbx_seq_one_letter_code
_entity_poly.pdbx_strand_id
1 'polypeptide(L)'
;MQLMFNCSVVTNAASGSGTSFRFDQVLSPNVDQAGVFRLVASDVVDGALSGYNGCVLAYGQTGAGKTFTMSGGGPRRRFEDRGLIARSLSRVFQRAQQDVDHS
;
A
#
# COMPACT_ATOMS: atom_id res chain seq x y z
N MET A 1 -22.64 -4.74 -16.07
CA MET A 1 -21.84 -5.68 -15.25
C MET A 1 -20.67 -6.15 -16.11
N GLN A 2 -19.54 -5.44 -16.07
CA GLN A 2 -18.29 -5.88 -16.71
C GLN A 2 -17.15 -5.34 -15.86
N LEU A 3 -16.55 -6.22 -15.05
CA LEU A 3 -15.29 -5.98 -14.36
C LEU A 3 -14.17 -6.12 -15.40
N MET A 4 -13.51 -5.02 -15.74
CA MET A 4 -12.18 -5.06 -16.34
C MET A 4 -11.16 -4.81 -15.23
N PHE A 5 -10.51 -5.89 -14.78
CA PHE A 5 -9.20 -5.79 -14.12
C PHE A 5 -8.21 -5.29 -15.17
N ASN A 6 -7.85 -4.01 -15.12
CA ASN A 6 -6.69 -3.53 -15.87
C ASN A 6 -5.47 -3.64 -14.95
N CYS A 7 -4.83 -4.81 -15.03
CA CYS A 7 -3.45 -4.99 -14.58
C CYS A 7 -2.55 -4.59 -15.74
N SER A 8 -2.01 -3.36 -15.71
CA SER A 8 -0.94 -2.96 -16.63
C SER A 8 0.39 -3.36 -16.01
N VAL A 9 0.88 -4.55 -16.40
CA VAL A 9 2.28 -4.93 -16.27
C VAL A 9 3.07 -4.15 -17.34
N VAL A 10 4.04 -3.34 -16.92
CA VAL A 10 5.02 -2.75 -17.85
C VAL A 10 5.92 -3.90 -18.33
N THR A 11 5.69 -4.37 -19.55
CA THR A 11 6.66 -5.20 -20.29
C THR A 11 7.61 -4.26 -21.03
N ASN A 12 8.91 -4.54 -20.96
CA ASN A 12 9.93 -3.82 -21.70
C ASN A 12 9.69 -4.04 -23.20
N ALA A 13 9.24 -3.01 -23.92
CA ALA A 13 8.91 -3.10 -25.34
C ALA A 13 10.18 -2.92 -26.19
N ALA A 14 10.63 -4.00 -26.82
CA ALA A 14 11.42 -3.87 -28.03
C ALA A 14 10.45 -3.59 -29.21
N SER A 15 10.55 -2.38 -29.75
CA SER A 15 9.99 -1.91 -31.04
C SER A 15 8.46 -1.97 -31.23
N GLY A 16 7.83 -0.82 -30.97
CA GLY A 16 6.44 -0.49 -31.30
C GLY A 16 5.94 0.55 -30.31
N SER A 17 5.56 1.74 -30.77
CA SER A 17 5.33 2.97 -29.96
C SER A 17 4.59 2.74 -28.63
N GLY A 18 5.34 2.44 -27.57
CA GLY A 18 4.83 2.21 -26.23
C GLY A 18 5.12 3.43 -25.37
N THR A 19 4.10 3.96 -24.70
CA THR A 19 4.29 5.02 -23.71
C THR A 19 4.95 4.43 -22.47
N SER A 20 6.21 4.79 -22.22
CA SER A 20 6.92 4.42 -21.01
C SER A 20 6.57 5.37 -19.87
N PHE A 21 6.27 4.83 -18.69
CA PHE A 21 6.05 5.60 -17.48
C PHE A 21 7.12 5.24 -16.44
N ARG A 22 7.62 6.25 -15.72
CA ARG A 22 8.57 6.07 -14.62
C ARG A 22 7.86 6.33 -13.30
N PHE A 23 7.97 5.38 -12.38
CA PHE A 23 7.47 5.47 -11.01
C PHE A 23 8.61 5.11 -10.05
N ASP A 24 8.51 5.52 -8.79
CA ASP A 24 9.48 5.12 -7.76
C ASP A 24 9.46 3.61 -7.54
N GLN A 25 8.25 3.03 -7.49
CA GLN A 25 8.06 1.58 -7.41
C GLN A 25 6.82 1.13 -8.18
N VAL A 26 6.90 -0.08 -8.74
CA VAL A 26 5.78 -0.76 -9.39
C VAL A 26 5.57 -2.08 -8.64
N LEU A 27 4.43 -2.22 -7.98
CA LEU A 27 4.11 -3.39 -7.17
C LEU A 27 3.49 -4.49 -8.05
N SER A 28 4.01 -5.71 -7.93
CA SER A 28 3.45 -6.88 -8.60
C SER A 28 2.08 -7.24 -7.98
N PRO A 29 1.12 -7.77 -8.77
CA PRO A 29 -0.16 -8.24 -8.24
C PRO A 29 -0.03 -9.36 -7.19
N ASN A 30 1.14 -10.00 -7.08
CA ASN A 30 1.42 -11.03 -6.08
C ASN A 30 1.90 -10.46 -4.72
N VAL A 31 2.07 -9.14 -4.61
CA VAL A 31 2.46 -8.51 -3.35
C VAL A 31 1.28 -8.51 -2.39
N ASP A 32 1.50 -9.02 -1.18
CA ASP A 32 0.51 -9.06 -0.13
C ASP A 32 0.35 -7.71 0.59
N GLN A 33 -0.70 -7.58 1.39
CA GLN A 33 -0.96 -6.33 2.12
C GLN A 33 0.17 -5.94 3.09
N ALA A 34 0.91 -6.92 3.61
CA ALA A 34 2.07 -6.66 4.45
C ALA A 34 3.24 -6.06 3.66
N GLY A 35 3.50 -6.59 2.46
CA GLY A 35 4.48 -6.05 1.51
C GLY A 35 4.13 -4.64 1.07
N VAL A 36 2.87 -4.37 0.70
CA VAL A 36 2.43 -3.02 0.33
C VAL A 36 2.64 -2.02 1.47
N PHE A 37 2.28 -2.40 2.70
CA PHE A 37 2.53 -1.54 3.87
C PHE A 37 4.01 -1.22 4.05
N ARG A 38 4.88 -2.24 3.97
CA ARG A 38 6.32 -2.08 4.15
C ARG A 38 6.94 -1.16 3.11
N LEU A 39 6.49 -1.25 1.86
CA LEU A 39 7.05 -0.52 0.73
C LEU A 39 6.53 0.92 0.59
N VAL A 40 5.32 1.22 1.10
CA VAL A 40 4.66 2.52 0.89
C VAL A 40 4.42 3.31 2.18
N ALA A 41 3.98 2.64 3.24
CA ALA A 41 3.45 3.32 4.42
C ALA A 41 4.38 3.28 5.64
N SER A 42 5.33 2.34 5.70
CA SER A 42 6.23 2.19 6.86
C SER A 42 7.02 3.47 7.14
N ASP A 43 7.71 4.01 6.13
CA ASP A 43 8.54 5.20 6.27
C ASP A 43 7.70 6.44 6.60
N VAL A 44 6.49 6.53 6.05
CA VAL A 44 5.55 7.62 6.32
C VAL A 44 5.08 7.59 7.78
N VAL A 45 4.79 6.40 8.32
CA VAL A 45 4.37 6.23 9.72
C VAL A 45 5.54 6.50 10.66
N ASP A 46 6.73 5.99 10.36
CA ASP A 46 7.92 6.22 11.19
C ASP A 46 8.35 7.70 11.16
N GLY A 47 8.19 8.37 10.01
CA GLY A 47 8.33 9.83 9.90
C GLY A 47 7.29 10.61 10.70
N ALA A 48 6.04 10.14 10.72
CA ALA A 48 4.98 10.72 11.55
C ALA A 48 5.26 10.61 13.05
N LEU A 49 5.79 9.47 13.49
CA LEU A 49 6.23 9.27 14.87
C LEU A 49 7.45 10.13 15.22
N SER A 50 8.25 10.52 14.23
CA SER A 50 9.39 11.43 14.38
C SER A 50 8.99 12.92 14.35
N GLY A 51 7.68 13.24 14.28
CA GLY A 51 7.16 14.61 14.32
C GLY A 51 6.95 15.26 12.95
N TYR A 52 7.05 14.52 11.85
CA TYR A 52 6.77 15.02 10.49
C TYR A 52 5.34 14.73 10.06
N ASN A 53 4.76 15.57 9.20
CA ASN A 53 3.44 15.27 8.63
C ASN A 53 3.57 14.29 7.45
N GLY A 54 2.92 13.13 7.55
CA GLY A 54 2.89 12.11 6.50
C GLY A 54 1.50 11.98 5.86
N CYS A 55 1.42 11.78 4.54
CA CYS A 55 0.16 11.56 3.84
C CYS A 55 0.31 10.43 2.81
N VAL A 56 -0.60 9.44 2.85
CA VAL A 56 -0.68 8.35 1.87
C VAL A 56 -2.03 8.43 1.17
N LEU A 57 -2.01 8.51 -0.16
CA LEU A 57 -3.21 8.61 -1.00
C LEU A 57 -3.24 7.45 -1.99
N ALA A 58 -4.43 6.85 -2.15
CA ALA A 58 -4.69 5.87 -3.20
C ALA A 58 -5.53 6.50 -4.30
N TYR A 59 -5.03 6.49 -5.53
CA TYR A 59 -5.70 7.06 -6.71
C TYR A 59 -5.88 6.03 -7.82
N GLY A 60 -6.91 6.19 -8.64
CA GLY A 60 -7.22 5.30 -9.76
C GLY A 60 -8.72 5.21 -10.03
N GLN A 61 -9.12 4.48 -11.08
CA GLN A 61 -10.52 4.29 -11.42
C GLN A 61 -11.29 3.43 -10.39
N THR A 62 -12.62 3.49 -10.41
CA THR A 62 -13.48 2.60 -9.60
C THR A 62 -13.18 1.14 -9.93
N GLY A 63 -13.06 0.29 -8.90
CA GLY A 63 -12.68 -1.11 -9.07
C GLY A 63 -11.18 -1.40 -9.16
N ALA A 64 -10.31 -0.36 -9.21
CA ALA A 64 -8.86 -0.54 -9.26
C ALA A 64 -8.20 -0.97 -7.92
N GLY A 65 -8.98 -1.29 -6.90
CA GLY A 65 -8.45 -1.79 -5.62
C GLY A 65 -8.08 -0.73 -4.57
N LYS A 66 -8.37 0.56 -4.77
CA LYS A 66 -8.08 1.63 -3.77
C LYS A 66 -8.55 1.29 -2.34
N THR A 67 -9.83 0.90 -2.19
CA THR A 67 -10.41 0.54 -0.88
C THR A 67 -9.77 -0.73 -0.32
N PHE A 68 -9.46 -1.69 -1.20
CA PHE A 68 -8.76 -2.90 -0.82
C PHE A 68 -7.35 -2.59 -0.29
N THR A 69 -6.60 -1.69 -0.93
CA THR A 69 -5.28 -1.28 -0.44
C THR A 69 -5.37 -0.51 0.88
N MET A 70 -6.28 0.46 1.00
CA MET A 70 -6.36 1.32 2.19
C MET A 70 -6.99 0.62 3.41
N SER A 71 -8.20 0.12 3.27
CA SER A 71 -8.93 -0.50 4.38
C SER A 71 -8.71 -2.02 4.46
N GLY A 72 -8.36 -2.66 3.35
CA GLY A 72 -8.42 -4.11 3.23
C GLY A 72 -9.83 -4.59 2.95
N GLY A 73 -10.09 -5.84 3.29
CA GLY A 73 -11.42 -6.45 3.17
C GLY A 73 -11.52 -7.36 1.95
N GLY A 74 -11.08 -8.60 2.15
CA GLY A 74 -11.51 -9.73 1.33
C GLY A 74 -12.80 -10.34 1.89
N PRO A 75 -13.49 -11.20 1.12
CA PRO A 75 -14.75 -11.86 1.53
C PRO A 75 -14.62 -12.70 2.81
N ARG A 76 -13.38 -13.03 3.22
CA ARG A 76 -13.09 -13.89 4.37
C ARG A 76 -12.68 -13.14 5.64
N ARG A 77 -12.65 -11.79 5.63
CA ARG A 77 -12.24 -10.92 6.75
C ARG A 77 -11.03 -11.44 7.55
N ARG A 78 -9.99 -11.93 6.86
CA ARG A 78 -8.79 -12.43 7.53
C ARG A 78 -7.94 -11.27 8.04
N PHE A 79 -7.20 -11.50 9.10
CA PHE A 79 -6.28 -10.52 9.68
C PHE A 79 -5.17 -10.12 8.69
N GLU A 80 -4.76 -11.05 7.83
CA GLU A 80 -3.75 -10.87 6.79
C GLU A 80 -4.23 -9.93 5.67
N ASP A 81 -5.54 -9.89 5.43
CA ASP A 81 -6.19 -9.05 4.40
C ASP A 81 -6.41 -7.60 4.87
N ARG A 82 -5.94 -7.24 6.07
CA ARG A 82 -6.04 -5.86 6.57
C ARG A 82 -5.12 -4.95 5.75
N GLY A 83 -5.68 -3.84 5.28
CA GLY A 83 -4.96 -2.86 4.46
C GLY A 83 -4.06 -1.93 5.25
N LEU A 84 -3.63 -0.86 4.60
CA LEU A 84 -2.70 0.11 5.15
C LEU A 84 -3.17 0.73 6.47
N ILE A 85 -4.43 1.16 6.58
CA ILE A 85 -4.93 1.90 7.76
C ILE A 85 -4.74 1.08 9.05
N ALA A 86 -5.20 -0.17 9.05
CA ALA A 86 -5.11 -1.02 10.24
C ALA A 86 -3.67 -1.38 10.59
N ARG A 87 -2.79 -1.55 9.58
CA ARG A 87 -1.37 -1.83 9.78
C ARG A 87 -0.61 -0.62 10.32
N SER A 88 -0.91 0.58 9.80
CA SER A 88 -0.35 1.84 10.31
C SER A 88 -0.71 2.07 11.77
N LEU A 89 -1.98 1.88 12.15
CA LEU A 89 -2.39 1.99 13.56
C LEU A 89 -1.64 0.99 14.44
N SER A 90 -1.53 -0.28 14.00
CA SER A 90 -0.78 -1.30 14.73
C SER A 90 0.68 -0.90 14.95
N ARG A 91 1.33 -0.29 13.93
CA ARG A 91 2.71 0.17 14.02
C ARG A 91 2.87 1.34 15.00
N VAL A 92 1.95 2.31 14.96
CA VAL A 92 1.93 3.45 15.89
C VAL A 92 1.83 2.97 17.34
N PHE A 93 0.85 2.11 17.65
CA PHE A 93 0.70 1.59 19.02
C PHE A 93 1.89 0.73 19.45
N GLN A 94 2.46 -0.06 18.55
CA GLN A 94 3.66 -0.85 18.85
C GLN A 94 4.85 0.05 19.21
N ARG A 95 5.06 1.16 18.48
CA ARG A 95 6.16 2.09 18.77
C ARG A 95 5.92 2.82 20.08
N ALA A 96 4.70 3.30 20.32
CA ALA A 96 4.33 3.96 21.56
C ALA A 96 4.60 3.09 22.80
N GLN A 97 4.30 1.78 22.74
CA GLN A 97 4.59 0.86 23.83
C GLN A 97 6.10 0.68 24.06
N GLN A 98 6.89 0.60 22.99
CA GLN A 98 8.34 0.46 23.09
C GLN A 98 9.01 1.67 23.75
N ASP A 99 8.54 2.88 23.44
CA ASP A 99 9.11 4.10 24.00
C ASP A 99 8.79 4.24 25.51
N VAL A 100 7.65 3.69 25.96
CA VAL A 100 7.29 3.61 27.39
C VAL A 100 8.19 2.63 28.16
N ASP A 101 8.59 1.51 27.57
CA ASP A 101 9.48 0.53 28.20
C ASP A 101 10.96 0.99 28.28
N HIS A 102 11.35 2.04 27.56
CA HIS A 102 12.74 2.56 27.55
C HIS A 102 12.94 3.84 28.39
N SER A 103 11.94 4.25 29.18
CA SER A 103 12.01 5.37 30.14
C SER A 103 11.91 4.88 31.58
#